data_AF-A0A4D6Y7V9-F1
#
_entry.id   AF-A0A4D6Y7V9-F1
#
_cell.length_a   1.000
_cell.length_b   1.000
_cell.length_c   1.000
_cell.angle_alpha   90.00
_cell.angle_beta   90.00
_cell.angle_gamma   90.00
#
_symmetry.space_group_name_H-M   'P 1'
#
loop_
_entity.id
_entity.type
_entity.pdbx_description
1 polymer ?
#
loop_
_entity_poly.entity_id
_entity_poly.type
_entity_poly.pdbx_seq_one_letter_code
_entity_poly.pdbx_strand_id
1 'polypeptide(L)'
;MVYAINMAKNKLYLNHINRLKLPPHSLEAEQSVLGGLMLDNEQWDSVSEHVVADDFFSKPHRLIFQEMQKLLDLGYPIDLITLSESLEQKGKLESVGRFSYLAELSKNTPSTANITAYADIVRERAIVREMILVANKIANAGYDTQGRKSEELLDYAESSVFKIAEKRFKKDSGPKNVEQILDETVASIEKLFLSPHDGVTGINTGYQDLNKKTSGLQRSELIIIAARPSMGKTTFAMNLCENAAMLYDKPVLIFSLEMPGEQIMMRMLASLSRVNQARIRTGQLNDEDWARMSGTINILLKKKNIYIDDSSALTPSEVRSRARRIYRENNGLTLIMVDYLQLMRVPSLSDNRTLEIAEISRTLKALAKELQVPVIALSQLNRSLEQRSDKRPVNSDLRESGSLEQDADLIMFIYRDEIYNENSDLKGIAEIIIGKQRNGPIGTVCLTFNGHWSRFDNYSGHKYD
;
A
#
# COMPACT_ATOMS: atom_id res chain seq x y z
N MET A 1 -43.77 52.86 -5.32
CA MET A 1 -44.48 51.58 -5.08
C MET A 1 -43.80 50.38 -5.78
N VAL A 2 -43.35 50.52 -7.03
CA VAL A 2 -42.67 49.45 -7.80
C VAL A 2 -41.30 49.04 -7.21
N TYR A 3 -40.54 49.98 -6.62
CA TYR A 3 -39.23 49.69 -6.01
C TYR A 3 -39.32 48.85 -4.71
N ALA A 4 -40.38 49.02 -3.92
CA ALA A 4 -40.58 48.26 -2.69
C ALA A 4 -41.02 46.80 -2.97
N ILE A 5 -41.76 46.57 -4.05
CA ILE A 5 -42.21 45.24 -4.47
C ILE A 5 -41.04 44.41 -5.03
N ASN A 6 -40.08 45.04 -5.73
CA ASN A 6 -38.88 44.36 -6.21
C ASN A 6 -37.88 44.03 -5.09
N MET A 7 -37.77 44.85 -4.04
CA MET A 7 -36.96 44.49 -2.86
C MET A 7 -37.57 43.33 -2.06
N ALA A 8 -38.90 43.26 -1.94
CA ALA A 8 -39.56 42.14 -1.28
C ALA A 8 -39.41 40.82 -2.06
N LYS A 9 -39.53 40.86 -3.40
CA LYS A 9 -39.28 39.69 -4.27
C LYS A 9 -37.82 39.23 -4.27
N ASN A 10 -36.85 40.16 -4.25
CA ASN A 10 -35.43 39.80 -4.12
C ASN A 10 -35.08 39.25 -2.74
N LYS A 11 -35.71 39.74 -1.66
CA LYS A 11 -35.51 39.18 -0.31
C LYS A 11 -36.09 37.76 -0.19
N LEU A 12 -37.21 37.48 -0.85
CA LEU A 12 -37.78 36.13 -0.97
C LEU A 12 -36.93 35.20 -1.86
N TYR A 13 -36.31 35.72 -2.93
CA TYR A 13 -35.38 34.96 -3.79
C TYR A 13 -34.03 34.67 -3.10
N LEU A 14 -33.46 35.64 -2.36
CA LEU A 14 -32.25 35.44 -1.57
C LEU A 14 -32.46 34.53 -0.35
N ASN A 15 -33.66 34.52 0.23
CA ASN A 15 -34.02 33.57 1.30
C ASN A 15 -34.16 32.13 0.80
N HIS A 16 -34.38 31.89 -0.50
CA HIS A 16 -34.32 30.54 -1.08
C HIS A 16 -32.89 30.05 -1.38
N ILE A 17 -31.93 30.97 -1.53
CA ILE A 17 -30.52 30.65 -1.81
C ILE A 17 -29.72 30.43 -0.52
N ASN A 18 -30.12 31.05 0.60
CA ASN A 18 -29.70 30.63 1.93
C ASN A 18 -30.57 29.46 2.45
N ARG A 19 -30.69 28.40 1.64
CA ARG A 19 -30.93 27.07 2.22
C ARG A 19 -29.89 26.91 3.32
N LEU A 20 -30.35 26.71 4.57
CA LEU A 20 -29.53 26.06 5.60
C LEU A 20 -28.65 25.04 4.88
N LYS A 21 -27.32 25.16 4.98
CA LYS A 21 -26.37 24.21 4.38
C LYS A 21 -26.58 22.86 5.06
N LEU A 22 -27.66 22.19 4.69
CA LEU A 22 -28.02 20.88 5.16
C LEU A 22 -26.99 19.94 4.55
N PRO A 23 -26.35 19.10 5.38
CA PRO A 23 -25.45 18.10 4.85
C PRO A 23 -26.17 17.23 3.81
N PRO A 24 -25.49 16.73 2.77
CA PRO A 24 -26.09 15.88 1.75
C PRO A 24 -26.81 14.67 2.37
N HIS A 25 -28.04 14.46 1.92
CA HIS A 25 -28.92 13.39 2.36
C HIS A 25 -29.96 13.09 1.28
N SER A 26 -30.62 11.92 1.37
CA SER A 26 -31.78 11.57 0.56
C SER A 26 -32.73 10.76 1.42
N LEU A 27 -33.75 11.42 1.97
CA LEU A 27 -34.74 10.74 2.81
C LEU A 27 -35.55 9.73 1.99
N GLU A 28 -35.88 10.04 0.74
CA GLU A 28 -36.61 9.15 -0.16
C GLU A 28 -35.87 7.83 -0.41
N ALA A 29 -34.55 7.89 -0.62
CA ALA A 29 -33.72 6.69 -0.76
C ALA A 29 -33.65 5.90 0.54
N GLU A 30 -33.48 6.58 1.69
CA GLU A 30 -33.49 5.93 3.01
C GLU A 30 -34.83 5.21 3.27
N GLN A 31 -35.96 5.86 2.97
CA GLN A 31 -37.29 5.26 3.12
C GLN A 31 -37.47 4.05 2.22
N SER A 32 -37.01 4.13 0.97
CA SER A 32 -37.08 3.03 -0.01
C SER A 32 -36.24 1.83 0.41
N VAL A 33 -35.06 2.06 1.02
CA VAL A 33 -34.23 0.98 1.58
C VAL A 33 -34.91 0.32 2.76
N LEU A 34 -35.40 1.10 3.74
CA LEU A 34 -36.02 0.53 4.94
C LEU A 34 -37.33 -0.19 4.62
N GLY A 35 -38.21 0.42 3.83
CA GLY A 35 -39.46 -0.22 3.45
C GLY A 35 -39.24 -1.42 2.53
N GLY A 36 -38.23 -1.39 1.65
CA GLY A 36 -37.84 -2.53 0.85
C GLY A 36 -37.42 -3.73 1.69
N LEU A 37 -36.61 -3.51 2.73
CA LEU A 37 -36.17 -4.55 3.66
C LEU A 37 -37.31 -5.11 4.53
N MET A 38 -38.36 -4.32 4.79
CA MET A 38 -39.59 -4.81 5.47
C MET A 38 -40.46 -5.69 4.57
N LEU A 39 -40.33 -5.56 3.25
CA LEU A 39 -41.10 -6.32 2.27
C LEU A 39 -40.36 -7.57 1.80
N ASP A 40 -39.03 -7.51 1.72
CA ASP A 40 -38.17 -8.58 1.23
C ASP A 40 -36.91 -8.67 2.08
N ASN A 41 -36.89 -9.68 2.97
CA ASN A 41 -35.76 -9.92 3.89
C ASN A 41 -34.56 -10.58 3.18
N GLU A 42 -34.74 -11.21 2.01
CA GLU A 42 -33.65 -11.86 1.27
C GLU A 42 -32.63 -10.82 0.74
N GLN A 43 -33.08 -9.58 0.54
CA GLN A 43 -32.23 -8.47 0.11
C GLN A 43 -31.33 -7.92 1.23
N TRP A 44 -31.47 -8.38 2.47
CA TRP A 44 -30.67 -7.89 3.60
C TRP A 44 -29.17 -8.01 3.35
N ASP A 45 -28.72 -9.18 2.91
CA ASP A 45 -27.30 -9.44 2.71
C ASP A 45 -26.71 -8.46 1.69
N SER A 46 -27.37 -8.28 0.55
CA SER A 46 -26.93 -7.33 -0.47
C SER A 46 -26.95 -5.88 0.00
N VAL A 47 -27.96 -5.44 0.76
CA VAL A 47 -28.03 -4.06 1.26
C VAL A 47 -27.01 -3.78 2.35
N SER A 48 -26.81 -4.74 3.27
CA SER A 48 -25.90 -4.62 4.41
C SER A 48 -24.42 -4.54 3.99
N GLU A 49 -24.07 -5.07 2.81
CA GLU A 49 -22.75 -4.89 2.19
C GLU A 49 -22.48 -3.43 1.76
N HIS A 50 -23.52 -2.68 1.42
CA HIS A 50 -23.40 -1.32 0.89
C HIS A 50 -23.58 -0.24 1.94
N VAL A 51 -24.43 -0.45 2.95
CA VAL A 51 -24.88 0.59 3.88
C VAL A 51 -24.84 0.09 5.33
N VAL A 52 -24.33 0.93 6.23
CA VAL A 52 -24.39 0.70 7.68
C VAL A 52 -25.35 1.66 8.36
N ALA A 53 -25.77 1.34 9.60
CA ALA A 53 -26.71 2.17 10.36
C ALA A 53 -26.35 3.67 10.42
N ASP A 54 -25.06 4.01 10.56
CA ASP A 54 -24.62 5.41 10.66
C ASP A 54 -24.71 6.19 9.33
N ASP A 55 -24.90 5.50 8.21
CA ASP A 55 -25.03 6.11 6.88
C ASP A 55 -26.39 6.79 6.69
N PHE A 56 -27.41 6.42 7.48
CA PHE A 56 -28.71 7.10 7.43
C PHE A 56 -28.61 8.50 8.04
N PHE A 57 -29.20 9.50 7.40
CA PHE A 57 -29.23 10.88 7.89
C PHE A 57 -30.18 11.02 9.09
N SER A 58 -31.36 10.43 8.99
CA SER A 58 -32.42 10.53 9.99
C SER A 58 -32.13 9.62 11.19
N LYS A 59 -32.19 10.16 12.41
CA LYS A 59 -32.01 9.37 13.64
C LYS A 59 -33.04 8.23 13.76
N PRO A 60 -34.35 8.45 13.50
CA PRO A 60 -35.33 7.36 13.34
C PRO A 60 -34.88 6.23 12.41
N HIS A 61 -34.37 6.55 11.22
CA HIS A 61 -33.94 5.55 10.25
C HIS A 61 -32.74 4.73 10.74
N ARG A 62 -31.78 5.36 11.42
CA ARG A 62 -30.67 4.62 12.07
C ARG A 62 -31.19 3.61 13.07
N LEU A 63 -32.14 4.01 13.92
CA LEU A 63 -32.70 3.14 14.95
C LEU A 63 -33.48 1.97 14.34
N ILE A 64 -34.24 2.23 13.27
CA ILE A 64 -34.96 1.21 12.53
C ILE A 64 -33.97 0.20 11.94
N PHE A 65 -32.96 0.65 11.19
CA PHE A 65 -31.97 -0.23 10.58
C PHE A 65 -31.17 -1.06 11.62
N GLN A 66 -30.81 -0.45 12.75
CA GLN A 66 -30.16 -1.16 13.86
C GLN A 66 -31.04 -2.25 14.48
N GLU A 67 -32.35 -2.03 14.51
CA GLU A 67 -33.29 -3.00 15.06
C GLU A 67 -33.57 -4.14 14.07
N MET A 68 -33.68 -3.82 12.78
CA MET A 68 -33.73 -4.80 11.69
C MET A 68 -32.55 -5.77 11.76
N GLN A 69 -31.32 -5.24 11.87
CA GLN A 69 -30.11 -6.05 12.01
C GLN A 69 -30.21 -7.02 13.19
N LYS A 70 -30.65 -6.53 14.36
CA LYS A 70 -30.76 -7.36 15.57
C LYS A 70 -31.80 -8.45 15.45
N LEU A 71 -32.93 -8.18 14.78
CA LEU A 71 -33.96 -9.19 14.58
C LEU A 71 -33.44 -10.32 13.70
N LEU A 72 -32.74 -9.99 12.62
CA LEU A 72 -32.11 -11.00 11.76
C LEU A 72 -30.99 -11.76 12.47
N ASP A 73 -30.16 -11.08 13.26
CA ASP A 73 -29.11 -11.74 14.07
C ASP A 73 -29.71 -12.77 15.05
N LEU A 74 -30.95 -12.54 15.51
CA LEU A 74 -31.72 -13.44 16.37
C LEU A 74 -32.55 -14.48 15.59
N GLY A 75 -32.50 -14.45 14.25
CA GLY A 75 -33.25 -15.36 13.37
C GLY A 75 -34.73 -15.02 13.21
N TYR A 76 -35.17 -13.82 13.58
CA TYR A 76 -36.54 -13.35 13.38
C TYR A 76 -36.69 -12.60 12.05
N PRO A 77 -37.80 -12.81 11.31
CA PRO A 77 -38.09 -12.06 10.09
C PRO A 77 -38.38 -10.59 10.41
N ILE A 78 -38.08 -9.71 9.46
CA ILE A 78 -38.37 -8.28 9.58
C ILE A 78 -39.63 -7.98 8.78
N ASP A 79 -40.73 -7.71 9.47
CA ASP A 79 -41.92 -7.14 8.89
C ASP A 79 -42.43 -5.99 9.76
N LEU A 80 -43.47 -5.30 9.29
CA LEU A 80 -44.06 -4.16 10.00
C LEU A 80 -44.46 -4.52 11.45
N ILE A 81 -44.96 -5.73 11.68
CA ILE A 81 -45.45 -6.19 12.98
C ILE A 81 -44.26 -6.52 13.88
N THR A 82 -43.36 -7.40 13.45
CA THR A 82 -42.22 -7.86 14.27
C THR A 82 -41.29 -6.71 14.65
N LEU A 83 -41.06 -5.78 13.71
CA LEU A 83 -40.25 -4.60 13.96
C LEU A 83 -40.94 -3.64 14.94
N SER A 84 -42.26 -3.44 14.81
CA SER A 84 -43.01 -2.56 15.72
C SER A 84 -43.02 -3.10 17.15
N GLU A 85 -43.21 -4.40 17.32
CA GLU A 85 -43.23 -5.06 18.63
C GLU A 85 -41.86 -4.98 19.31
N SER A 86 -40.78 -5.28 18.58
CA SER A 86 -39.42 -5.20 19.14
C SER A 86 -39.05 -3.76 19.55
N LEU A 87 -39.45 -2.77 18.76
CA LEU A 87 -39.25 -1.35 19.10
C LEU A 87 -40.11 -0.91 20.29
N GLU A 88 -41.31 -1.46 20.45
CA GLU A 88 -42.20 -1.18 21.59
C GLU A 88 -41.65 -1.77 22.88
N GLN A 89 -41.24 -3.03 22.87
CA GLN A 89 -40.63 -3.70 24.02
C GLN A 89 -39.39 -2.96 24.55
N LYS A 90 -38.64 -2.30 23.65
CA LYS A 90 -37.45 -1.49 23.99
C LYS A 90 -37.76 -0.03 24.32
N GLY A 91 -39.03 0.38 24.32
CA GLY A 91 -39.44 1.76 24.57
C GLY A 91 -38.98 2.76 23.51
N LYS A 92 -38.67 2.29 22.29
CA LYS A 92 -38.14 3.11 21.19
C LYS A 92 -39.18 3.45 20.12
N LEU A 93 -40.33 2.79 20.12
CA LEU A 93 -41.38 2.96 19.10
C LEU A 93 -41.83 4.42 18.94
N GLU A 94 -41.94 5.18 20.04
CA GLU A 94 -42.30 6.60 19.96
C GLU A 94 -41.23 7.44 19.25
N SER A 95 -39.95 7.13 19.48
CA SER A 95 -38.82 7.88 18.93
C SER A 95 -38.64 7.72 17.42
N VAL A 96 -39.25 6.69 16.82
CA VAL A 96 -39.18 6.42 15.39
C VAL A 96 -40.42 6.86 14.61
N GLY A 97 -41.39 7.53 15.26
CA GLY A 97 -42.64 7.98 14.62
C GLY A 97 -43.83 7.02 14.78
N ARG A 98 -43.73 6.07 15.71
CA ARG A 98 -44.75 5.05 16.03
C ARG A 98 -45.08 4.13 14.85
N PHE A 99 -46.07 3.26 15.05
CA PHE A 99 -46.54 2.30 14.05
C PHE A 99 -46.93 2.96 12.71
N SER A 100 -47.56 4.13 12.75
CA SER A 100 -47.98 4.87 11.55
C SER A 100 -46.83 5.19 10.60
N TYR A 101 -45.64 5.51 11.13
CA TYR A 101 -44.49 5.83 10.29
C TYR A 101 -43.90 4.58 9.63
N LEU A 102 -43.80 3.47 10.36
CA LEU A 102 -43.34 2.20 9.78
C LEU A 102 -44.29 1.71 8.67
N ALA A 103 -45.59 1.91 8.85
CA ALA A 103 -46.59 1.61 7.82
C ALA A 103 -46.43 2.51 6.58
N GLU A 104 -46.08 3.78 6.78
CA GLU A 104 -45.77 4.71 5.69
C GLU A 104 -44.51 4.30 4.91
N LEU A 105 -43.44 3.88 5.60
CA LEU A 105 -42.21 3.36 4.96
C LEU A 105 -42.50 2.16 4.07
N SER A 106 -43.31 1.22 4.57
CA SER A 106 -43.71 0.03 3.81
C SER A 106 -44.54 0.39 2.57
N LYS A 107 -45.41 1.40 2.67
CA LYS A 107 -46.31 1.80 1.58
C LYS A 107 -45.63 2.68 0.52
N ASN A 108 -44.69 3.53 0.91
CA ASN A 108 -44.01 4.47 0.00
C ASN A 108 -42.86 3.82 -0.79
N THR A 109 -42.56 2.55 -0.56
CA THR A 109 -41.50 1.82 -1.28
C THR A 109 -42.00 1.39 -2.67
N PRO A 110 -41.44 1.92 -3.78
CA PRO A 110 -41.99 1.67 -5.12
C PRO A 110 -41.76 0.25 -5.63
N SER A 111 -40.63 -0.37 -5.30
CA SER A 111 -40.25 -1.74 -5.70
C SER A 111 -39.02 -2.21 -4.91
N THR A 112 -38.95 -3.50 -4.58
CA THR A 112 -37.78 -4.15 -3.97
C THR A 112 -36.66 -4.41 -4.98
N ALA A 113 -36.96 -4.40 -6.29
CA ALA A 113 -35.98 -4.74 -7.34
C ALA A 113 -34.80 -3.77 -7.44
N ASN A 114 -34.94 -2.53 -6.97
CA ASN A 114 -33.91 -1.48 -7.05
C ASN A 114 -33.33 -1.10 -5.67
N ILE A 115 -33.55 -1.92 -4.64
CA ILE A 115 -33.15 -1.59 -3.27
C ILE A 115 -31.65 -1.32 -3.13
N THR A 116 -30.81 -2.05 -3.87
CA THR A 116 -29.35 -1.88 -3.94
C THR A 116 -28.95 -0.53 -4.53
N ALA A 117 -29.65 -0.06 -5.57
CA ALA A 117 -29.40 1.25 -6.15
C ALA A 117 -29.75 2.39 -5.18
N TYR A 118 -30.82 2.24 -4.39
CA TYR A 118 -31.14 3.20 -3.33
C TYR A 118 -30.13 3.14 -2.18
N ALA A 119 -29.65 1.94 -1.83
CA ALA A 119 -28.60 1.75 -0.85
C ALA A 119 -27.29 2.47 -1.27
N ASP A 120 -26.91 2.36 -2.55
CA ASP A 120 -25.78 3.11 -3.12
C ASP A 120 -25.96 4.63 -3.02
N ILE A 121 -27.18 5.14 -3.25
CA ILE A 121 -27.48 6.57 -3.08
C ILE A 121 -27.29 7.00 -1.61
N VAL A 122 -27.81 6.23 -0.66
CA VAL A 122 -27.66 6.52 0.79
C VAL A 122 -26.17 6.53 1.15
N ARG A 123 -25.41 5.53 0.69
CA ARG A 123 -23.97 5.41 0.93
C ARG A 123 -23.20 6.60 0.37
N GLU A 124 -23.46 6.99 -0.87
CA GLU A 124 -22.80 8.13 -1.51
C GLU A 124 -23.07 9.43 -0.73
N ARG A 125 -24.32 9.67 -0.32
CA ARG A 125 -24.67 10.84 0.49
C ARG A 125 -24.02 10.81 1.88
N ALA A 126 -23.90 9.64 2.50
CA ALA A 126 -23.21 9.46 3.77
C ALA A 126 -21.72 9.80 3.68
N ILE A 127 -21.03 9.36 2.63
CA ILE A 127 -19.61 9.66 2.39
C ILE A 127 -19.39 11.16 2.21
N VAL A 128 -20.21 11.83 1.38
CA VAL A 128 -20.08 13.28 1.19
C VAL A 128 -20.36 14.02 2.50
N ARG A 129 -21.31 13.56 3.31
CA ARG A 129 -21.59 14.12 4.64
C ARG A 129 -20.42 13.91 5.60
N GLU A 130 -19.80 12.74 5.64
CA GLU A 130 -18.62 12.45 6.46
C GLU A 130 -17.43 13.32 6.06
N MET A 131 -17.23 13.52 4.76
CA MET A 131 -16.21 14.42 4.21
C MET A 131 -16.37 15.86 4.72
N ILE A 132 -17.61 16.38 4.73
CA ILE A 132 -17.91 17.72 5.27
C ILE A 132 -17.60 17.78 6.78
N LEU A 133 -17.96 16.74 7.54
CA LEU A 133 -17.68 16.67 8.97
C LEU A 133 -16.17 16.66 9.26
N VAL A 134 -15.40 15.89 8.51
CA VAL A 134 -13.93 15.84 8.64
C VAL A 134 -13.31 17.17 8.23
N ALA A 135 -13.74 17.77 7.13
CA ALA A 135 -13.27 19.09 6.72
C ALA A 135 -13.50 20.16 7.81
N ASN A 136 -14.67 20.15 8.45
CA ASN A 136 -14.96 21.05 9.57
C ASN A 136 -14.08 20.77 10.80
N LYS A 137 -13.80 19.50 11.11
CA LYS A 137 -12.89 19.14 12.20
C LYS A 137 -11.46 19.62 11.94
N ILE A 138 -10.96 19.45 10.72
CA ILE A 138 -9.64 19.91 10.30
C ILE A 138 -9.57 21.44 10.37
N ALA A 139 -10.59 22.13 9.84
CA ALA A 139 -10.67 23.59 9.90
C ALA A 139 -10.67 24.08 11.35
N ASN A 140 -11.48 23.47 12.22
CA ASN A 140 -11.54 23.82 13.65
C ASN A 140 -10.20 23.60 14.35
N ALA A 141 -9.49 22.49 14.06
CA ALA A 141 -8.16 22.23 14.61
C ALA A 141 -7.09 23.23 14.11
N GLY A 142 -7.29 23.83 12.93
CA GLY A 142 -6.45 24.91 12.43
C GLY A 142 -6.69 26.26 13.13
N TYR A 143 -7.94 26.53 13.54
CA TYR A 143 -8.29 27.75 14.28
C TYR A 143 -7.97 27.65 15.78
N ASP A 144 -8.20 26.48 16.39
CA ASP A 144 -7.88 26.16 17.78
C ASP A 144 -6.89 25.00 17.82
N THR A 145 -5.59 25.33 17.86
CA THR A 145 -4.52 24.34 17.78
C THR A 145 -4.30 23.59 19.09
N GLN A 146 -4.86 24.07 20.21
CA GLN A 146 -4.68 23.48 21.55
C GLN A 146 -3.20 23.19 21.91
N GLY A 147 -2.26 23.98 21.39
CA GLY A 147 -0.82 23.81 21.61
C GLY A 147 -0.13 22.76 20.75
N ARG A 148 -0.83 22.12 19.80
CA ARG A 148 -0.24 21.19 18.83
C ARG A 148 0.65 21.92 17.83
N LYS A 149 1.76 21.28 17.45
CA LYS A 149 2.63 21.77 16.38
C LYS A 149 2.01 21.53 15.00
N SER A 150 2.52 22.23 13.99
CA SER A 150 2.04 22.10 12.60
C SER A 150 2.16 20.67 12.05
N GLU A 151 3.21 19.94 12.42
CA GLU A 151 3.42 18.53 12.03
C GLU A 151 2.29 17.64 12.56
N GLU A 152 1.94 17.77 13.84
CA GLU A 152 0.84 17.01 14.46
C GLU A 152 -0.54 17.34 13.86
N LEU A 153 -0.75 18.59 13.44
CA LEU A 153 -1.99 19.01 12.76
C LEU A 153 -2.09 18.43 11.35
N LEU A 154 -0.96 18.34 10.63
CA LEU A 154 -0.89 17.68 9.33
C LEU A 154 -1.15 16.18 9.46
N ASP A 155 -0.52 15.51 10.41
CA ASP A 155 -0.77 14.09 10.71
C ASP A 155 -2.23 13.83 11.08
N TYR A 156 -2.82 14.70 11.90
CA TYR A 156 -4.25 14.63 12.25
C TYR A 156 -5.15 14.76 11.02
N ALA A 157 -4.84 15.69 10.11
CA ALA A 157 -5.58 15.89 8.88
C ALA A 157 -5.45 14.68 7.95
N GLU A 158 -4.22 14.18 7.75
CA GLU A 158 -3.96 12.99 6.93
C GLU A 158 -4.70 11.77 7.48
N SER A 159 -4.60 11.49 8.78
CA SER A 159 -5.30 10.38 9.44
C SER A 159 -6.82 10.50 9.31
N SER A 160 -7.36 11.70 9.47
CA SER A 160 -8.80 11.95 9.40
C SER A 160 -9.36 11.76 7.99
N VAL A 161 -8.64 12.22 6.96
CA VAL A 161 -9.01 12.01 5.56
C VAL A 161 -8.84 10.54 5.18
N PHE A 162 -7.80 9.89 5.68
CA PHE A 162 -7.53 8.47 5.41
C PHE A 162 -8.65 7.55 5.90
N LYS A 163 -9.20 7.80 7.10
CA LYS A 163 -10.31 7.00 7.65
C LYS A 163 -11.56 6.99 6.75
N ILE A 164 -11.79 8.08 6.00
CA ILE A 164 -12.89 8.13 5.00
C ILE A 164 -12.57 7.20 3.82
N ALA A 165 -11.33 7.23 3.32
CA ALA A 165 -10.90 6.40 2.21
C ALA A 165 -10.93 4.90 2.55
N GLU A 166 -10.49 4.52 3.75
CA GLU A 166 -10.46 3.12 4.21
C GLU A 166 -11.85 2.46 4.21
N LYS A 167 -12.89 3.22 4.58
CA LYS A 167 -14.29 2.74 4.53
C LYS A 167 -14.79 2.44 3.10
N ARG A 168 -14.13 2.96 2.06
CA ARG A 168 -14.46 2.70 0.64
C ARG A 168 -13.83 1.40 0.13
N PHE A 169 -12.66 1.04 0.65
CA PHE A 169 -11.91 -0.15 0.20
C PHE A 169 -12.43 -1.46 0.80
N LYS A 170 -13.44 -1.41 1.68
CA LYS A 170 -14.02 -2.63 2.26
C LYS A 170 -14.74 -3.55 1.27
N LYS A 171 -15.08 -3.08 0.05
CA LYS A 171 -15.68 -3.94 -0.99
C LYS A 171 -14.77 -5.09 -1.47
N ASP A 172 -13.45 -4.93 -1.35
CA ASP A 172 -12.47 -6.00 -1.66
C ASP A 172 -11.95 -6.73 -0.40
N SER A 173 -12.44 -6.35 0.80
CA SER A 173 -12.00 -6.93 2.06
C SER A 173 -13.16 -7.65 2.76
N GLY A 174 -13.17 -8.96 2.63
CA GLY A 174 -14.13 -9.87 3.25
C GLY A 174 -13.75 -11.31 2.93
N PRO A 175 -14.37 -12.30 3.60
CA PRO A 175 -14.19 -13.70 3.22
C PRO A 175 -14.68 -13.90 1.77
N LYS A 176 -13.76 -14.24 0.87
CA LYS A 176 -14.12 -14.67 -0.50
C LYS A 176 -14.44 -16.17 -0.47
N ASN A 177 -15.49 -16.58 -1.19
CA ASN A 177 -15.77 -18.01 -1.39
C ASN A 177 -14.65 -18.64 -2.25
N VAL A 178 -14.34 -19.91 -2.02
CA VAL A 178 -13.36 -20.68 -2.80
C VAL A 178 -13.66 -20.62 -4.30
N GLU A 179 -14.93 -20.63 -4.72
CA GLU A 179 -15.32 -20.53 -6.14
C GLU A 179 -14.80 -19.24 -6.78
N GLN A 180 -14.99 -18.09 -6.13
CA GLN A 180 -14.50 -16.79 -6.62
C GLN A 180 -12.97 -16.75 -6.71
N ILE A 181 -12.27 -17.37 -5.74
CA ILE A 181 -10.81 -17.44 -5.73
C ILE A 181 -10.30 -18.38 -6.83
N LEU A 182 -11.00 -19.49 -7.08
CA LEU A 182 -10.63 -20.47 -8.10
C LEU A 182 -10.67 -19.87 -9.50
N ASP A 183 -11.71 -19.11 -9.84
CA ASP A 183 -11.82 -18.46 -11.15
C ASP A 183 -10.65 -17.50 -11.40
N GLU A 184 -10.32 -16.65 -10.41
CA GLU A 184 -9.16 -15.74 -10.46
C GLU A 184 -7.83 -16.51 -10.59
N THR A 185 -7.72 -17.65 -9.89
CA THR A 185 -6.51 -18.49 -9.86
C THR A 185 -6.31 -19.22 -11.18
N VAL A 186 -7.35 -19.84 -11.75
CA VAL A 186 -7.29 -20.55 -13.02
C VAL A 186 -6.94 -19.59 -14.16
N ALA A 187 -7.59 -18.42 -14.21
CA ALA A 187 -7.26 -17.39 -15.20
C ALA A 187 -5.78 -16.95 -15.11
N SER A 188 -5.22 -16.89 -13.89
CA SER A 188 -3.81 -16.56 -13.67
C SER A 188 -2.87 -17.68 -14.18
N ILE A 189 -3.23 -18.95 -13.95
CA ILE A 189 -2.47 -20.11 -14.44
C ILE A 189 -2.49 -20.18 -15.97
N GLU A 190 -3.65 -19.99 -16.59
CA GLU A 190 -3.80 -19.97 -18.05
C GLU A 190 -2.92 -18.88 -18.69
N LYS A 191 -2.89 -17.70 -18.08
CA LYS A 191 -2.03 -16.61 -18.55
C LYS A 191 -0.55 -16.97 -18.50
N LEU A 192 -0.10 -17.67 -17.45
CA LEU A 192 1.27 -18.15 -17.33
C LEU A 192 1.60 -19.23 -18.36
N PHE A 193 0.65 -20.13 -18.64
CA PHE A 193 0.81 -21.16 -19.66
C PHE A 193 0.95 -20.57 -21.08
N LEU A 194 0.15 -19.55 -21.40
CA LEU A 194 0.16 -18.90 -22.72
C LEU A 194 1.37 -17.97 -22.93
N SER A 195 2.04 -17.56 -21.85
CA SER A 195 3.17 -16.62 -21.88
C SER A 195 4.42 -17.26 -21.25
N PRO A 196 5.11 -18.20 -21.92
CA PRO A 196 6.33 -18.79 -21.38
C PRO A 196 7.42 -17.73 -21.24
N HIS A 197 7.74 -17.34 -20.00
CA HIS A 197 8.78 -16.38 -19.64
C HIS A 197 9.99 -17.10 -19.01
N ASP A 198 10.40 -18.25 -19.56
CA ASP A 198 11.47 -19.11 -19.02
C ASP A 198 11.32 -19.42 -17.51
N GLY A 199 10.07 -19.52 -17.03
CA GLY A 199 9.74 -19.79 -15.63
C GLY A 199 9.70 -18.58 -14.70
N VAL A 200 9.88 -17.34 -15.20
CA VAL A 200 9.79 -16.12 -14.39
C VAL A 200 8.35 -15.60 -14.32
N THR A 201 7.71 -15.76 -13.17
CA THR A 201 6.32 -15.30 -12.91
C THR A 201 6.27 -13.89 -12.30
N GLY A 202 7.33 -13.50 -11.58
CA GLY A 202 7.47 -12.20 -10.93
C GLY A 202 8.23 -11.16 -11.78
N ILE A 203 8.66 -10.09 -11.12
CA ILE A 203 9.56 -9.09 -11.72
C ILE A 203 10.95 -9.71 -11.92
N ASN A 204 11.44 -9.68 -13.15
CA ASN A 204 12.72 -10.27 -13.51
C ASN A 204 13.88 -9.53 -12.82
N THR A 205 14.75 -10.28 -12.14
CA THR A 205 15.91 -9.72 -11.42
C THR A 205 17.08 -9.30 -12.33
N GLY A 206 17.09 -9.76 -13.58
CA GLY A 206 18.21 -9.70 -14.53
C GLY A 206 19.29 -10.77 -14.30
N TYR A 207 19.13 -11.60 -13.26
CA TYR A 207 20.03 -12.70 -12.94
C TYR A 207 19.37 -14.04 -13.22
N GLN A 208 19.91 -14.81 -14.14
CA GLN A 208 19.30 -16.06 -14.61
C GLN A 208 19.19 -17.08 -13.48
N ASP A 209 20.25 -17.25 -12.71
CA ASP A 209 20.30 -18.25 -11.64
C ASP A 209 19.47 -17.83 -10.42
N LEU A 210 19.36 -16.52 -10.16
CA LEU A 210 18.47 -16.02 -9.12
C LEU A 210 17.02 -16.22 -9.52
N ASN A 211 16.66 -15.87 -10.75
CA ASN A 211 15.31 -16.09 -11.28
C ASN A 211 14.92 -17.56 -11.28
N LYS A 212 15.83 -18.50 -11.51
CA LYS A 212 15.53 -19.95 -11.40
C LYS A 212 15.15 -20.37 -9.98
N LYS A 213 15.70 -19.71 -8.96
CA LYS A 213 15.38 -20.01 -7.54
C LYS A 213 14.17 -19.24 -7.02
N THR A 214 13.93 -18.03 -7.52
CA THR A 214 12.87 -17.14 -7.01
C THR A 214 11.64 -17.05 -7.91
N SER A 215 11.75 -17.50 -9.16
CA SER A 215 10.79 -17.24 -10.23
C SER A 215 10.54 -15.74 -10.46
N GLY A 216 11.55 -14.90 -10.15
CA GLY A 216 11.44 -13.44 -10.12
C GLY A 216 10.99 -12.90 -8.75
N LEU A 217 10.88 -11.58 -8.62
CA LEU A 217 10.37 -10.93 -7.41
C LEU A 217 8.85 -10.89 -7.47
N GLN A 218 8.17 -11.62 -6.59
CA GLN A 218 6.71 -11.70 -6.68
C GLN A 218 6.05 -10.43 -6.15
N ARG A 219 4.87 -10.15 -6.70
CA ARG A 219 4.02 -9.07 -6.22
C ARG A 219 3.51 -9.37 -4.81
N SER A 220 3.21 -8.33 -4.05
CA SER A 220 2.72 -8.46 -2.68
C SER A 220 3.71 -9.06 -1.67
N GLU A 221 4.98 -9.23 -2.06
CA GLU A 221 6.05 -9.73 -1.21
C GLU A 221 6.95 -8.62 -0.66
N LEU A 222 7.40 -8.83 0.58
CA LEU A 222 8.47 -8.09 1.22
C LEU A 222 9.75 -8.91 1.07
N ILE A 223 10.71 -8.36 0.32
CA ILE A 223 12.03 -8.94 0.07
C ILE A 223 13.05 -8.21 0.92
N ILE A 224 13.77 -8.92 1.79
CA ILE A 224 14.85 -8.37 2.60
C ILE A 224 16.19 -8.71 1.94
N ILE A 225 17.02 -7.68 1.73
CA ILE A 225 18.42 -7.84 1.34
C ILE A 225 19.29 -7.39 2.50
N ALA A 226 20.08 -8.30 3.05
CA ALA A 226 20.92 -8.01 4.18
C ALA A 226 22.39 -8.35 3.94
N ALA A 227 23.28 -7.51 4.42
CA ALA A 227 24.71 -7.75 4.32
C ALA A 227 25.47 -7.00 5.41
N ARG A 228 26.74 -7.36 5.62
CA ARG A 228 27.69 -6.52 6.36
C ARG A 228 28.06 -5.27 5.53
N PRO A 229 28.52 -4.19 6.17
CA PRO A 229 29.03 -3.02 5.46
C PRO A 229 30.06 -3.40 4.39
N SER A 230 30.11 -2.64 3.30
CA SER A 230 31.05 -2.84 2.17
C SER A 230 30.90 -4.13 1.35
N MET A 231 29.95 -5.02 1.69
CA MET A 231 29.67 -6.25 0.92
C MET A 231 28.96 -6.00 -0.41
N GLY A 232 28.51 -4.78 -0.70
CA GLY A 232 27.80 -4.44 -1.93
C GLY A 232 26.27 -4.46 -1.83
N LYS A 233 25.70 -4.35 -0.62
CA LYS A 233 24.24 -4.30 -0.35
C LYS A 233 23.49 -3.35 -1.27
N THR A 234 23.83 -2.06 -1.25
CA THR A 234 23.21 -1.03 -2.10
C THR A 234 23.48 -1.28 -3.57
N THR A 235 24.68 -1.75 -3.93
CA THR A 235 25.05 -2.05 -5.32
C THR A 235 24.14 -3.14 -5.90
N PHE A 236 23.94 -4.24 -5.18
CA PHE A 236 23.08 -5.32 -5.62
C PHE A 236 21.62 -4.86 -5.74
N ALA A 237 21.09 -4.16 -4.72
CA ALA A 237 19.73 -3.64 -4.75
C ALA A 237 19.49 -2.64 -5.91
N MET A 238 20.47 -1.78 -6.19
CA MET A 238 20.42 -0.85 -7.32
C MET A 238 20.45 -1.58 -8.66
N ASN A 239 21.28 -2.62 -8.82
CA ASN A 239 21.27 -3.40 -10.07
C ASN A 239 19.94 -4.14 -10.30
N LEU A 240 19.27 -4.61 -9.24
CA LEU A 240 17.90 -5.14 -9.35
C LEU A 240 16.92 -4.07 -9.83
N CYS A 241 17.01 -2.85 -9.28
CA CYS A 241 16.18 -1.71 -9.69
C CYS A 241 16.46 -1.29 -11.14
N GLU A 242 17.73 -1.27 -11.55
CA GLU A 242 18.17 -0.98 -12.92
C GLU A 242 17.58 -1.98 -13.91
N ASN A 243 17.73 -3.28 -13.63
CA ASN A 243 17.21 -4.33 -14.49
C ASN A 243 15.68 -4.23 -14.61
N ALA A 244 14.98 -4.01 -13.50
CA ALA A 244 13.53 -3.82 -13.50
C ALA A 244 13.11 -2.57 -14.30
N ALA A 245 13.77 -1.43 -14.11
CA ALA A 245 13.46 -0.19 -14.82
C ALA A 245 13.75 -0.29 -16.34
N MET A 246 14.75 -1.07 -16.74
CA MET A 246 15.05 -1.26 -18.16
C MET A 246 14.05 -2.20 -18.84
N LEU A 247 13.62 -3.26 -18.14
CA LEU A 247 12.73 -4.29 -18.69
C LEU A 247 11.25 -3.90 -18.67
N TYR A 248 10.81 -3.11 -17.69
CA TYR A 248 9.40 -2.76 -17.49
C TYR A 248 9.18 -1.25 -17.65
N ASP A 249 8.00 -0.85 -18.12
CA ASP A 249 7.70 0.58 -18.35
C ASP A 249 7.16 1.28 -17.10
N LYS A 250 6.56 0.54 -16.16
CA LYS A 250 6.05 1.14 -14.92
C LYS A 250 7.20 1.60 -14.01
N PRO A 251 6.98 2.63 -13.18
CA PRO A 251 8.05 3.19 -12.39
C PRO A 251 8.64 2.28 -11.33
N VAL A 252 9.95 2.42 -11.10
CA VAL A 252 10.67 1.92 -9.93
C VAL A 252 10.89 3.08 -8.96
N LEU A 253 10.48 2.90 -7.71
CA LEU A 253 10.58 3.91 -6.67
C LEU A 253 11.67 3.54 -5.65
N ILE A 254 12.61 4.44 -5.40
CA ILE A 254 13.78 4.22 -4.57
C ILE A 254 13.78 5.25 -3.44
N PHE A 255 13.72 4.79 -2.20
CA PHE A 255 13.92 5.59 -1.01
C PHE A 255 15.35 5.38 -0.51
N SER A 256 16.20 6.40 -0.64
CA SER A 256 17.61 6.36 -0.27
C SER A 256 17.86 7.19 0.99
N LEU A 257 17.72 6.54 2.13
CA LEU A 257 17.87 7.16 3.46
C LEU A 257 19.35 7.35 3.85
N GLU A 258 20.25 6.55 3.29
CA GLU A 258 21.69 6.57 3.61
C GLU A 258 22.50 7.45 2.64
N MET A 259 22.16 7.40 1.35
CA MET A 259 22.94 8.04 0.29
C MET A 259 22.15 9.16 -0.41
N PRO A 260 22.76 10.32 -0.71
CA PRO A 260 22.13 11.33 -1.55
C PRO A 260 21.81 10.80 -2.96
N GLY A 261 20.74 11.33 -3.57
CA GLY A 261 20.27 10.91 -4.89
C GLY A 261 21.34 11.01 -5.98
N GLU A 262 22.19 12.03 -5.94
CA GLU A 262 23.31 12.19 -6.87
C GLU A 262 24.30 11.02 -6.82
N GLN A 263 24.62 10.52 -5.62
CA GLN A 263 25.55 9.39 -5.47
C GLN A 263 24.94 8.08 -5.97
N ILE A 264 23.63 7.90 -5.78
CA ILE A 264 22.88 6.78 -6.35
C ILE A 264 22.91 6.84 -7.88
N MET A 265 22.68 8.03 -8.47
CA MET A 265 22.73 8.23 -9.92
C MET A 265 24.12 7.98 -10.50
N MET A 266 25.19 8.42 -9.83
CA MET A 266 26.56 8.14 -10.29
C MET A 266 26.85 6.63 -10.35
N ARG A 267 26.38 5.86 -9.36
CA ARG A 267 26.51 4.39 -9.35
C ARG A 267 25.71 3.75 -10.48
N MET A 268 24.48 4.19 -10.69
CA MET A 268 23.62 3.71 -11.76
C MET A 268 24.23 3.97 -13.14
N LEU A 269 24.78 5.17 -13.36
CA LEU A 269 25.48 5.51 -14.59
C LEU A 269 26.72 4.63 -14.78
N ALA A 270 27.53 4.41 -13.74
CA ALA A 270 28.69 3.51 -13.80
C ALA A 270 28.28 2.09 -14.23
N SER A 271 27.22 1.55 -13.63
CA SER A 271 26.72 0.20 -13.88
C SER A 271 26.21 0.04 -15.31
N LEU A 272 25.32 0.93 -15.75
CA LEU A 272 24.68 0.85 -17.05
C LEU A 272 25.64 1.16 -18.21
N SER A 273 26.52 2.17 -18.06
CA SER A 273 27.50 2.54 -19.10
C SER A 273 28.77 1.68 -19.11
N ARG A 274 28.99 0.87 -18.04
CA ARG A 274 30.23 0.12 -17.80
C ARG A 274 31.47 1.02 -17.81
N VAL A 275 31.33 2.22 -17.26
CA VAL A 275 32.42 3.18 -17.06
C VAL A 275 32.87 3.10 -15.61
N ASN A 276 34.18 3.15 -15.39
CA ASN A 276 34.76 3.02 -14.06
C ASN A 276 34.23 4.12 -13.13
N GLN A 277 33.65 3.73 -11.99
CA GLN A 277 33.02 4.65 -11.04
C GLN A 277 34.01 5.70 -10.50
N ALA A 278 35.28 5.34 -10.32
CA ALA A 278 36.30 6.29 -9.87
C ALA A 278 36.52 7.39 -10.90
N ARG A 279 36.52 7.07 -12.20
CA ARG A 279 36.64 8.06 -13.28
C ARG A 279 35.45 9.00 -13.35
N ILE A 280 34.24 8.48 -13.19
CA ILE A 280 33.02 9.30 -13.12
C ILE A 280 33.11 10.27 -11.94
N ARG A 281 33.53 9.77 -10.77
CA ARG A 281 33.65 10.58 -9.55
C ARG A 281 34.75 11.64 -9.65
N THR A 282 35.88 11.35 -10.31
CA THR A 282 36.99 12.31 -10.47
C THR A 282 36.85 13.19 -11.71
N GLY A 283 35.86 12.95 -12.57
CA GLY A 283 35.68 13.64 -13.85
C GLY A 283 36.74 13.28 -14.91
N GLN A 284 37.58 12.27 -14.65
CA GLN A 284 38.65 11.83 -15.55
C GLN A 284 38.11 10.84 -16.60
N LEU A 285 37.21 11.33 -17.44
CA LEU A 285 36.56 10.55 -18.51
C LEU A 285 37.28 10.81 -19.84
N ASN A 286 37.58 9.74 -20.58
CA ASN A 286 38.03 9.87 -21.97
C ASN A 286 36.81 10.00 -22.91
N ASP A 287 37.05 10.27 -24.20
CA ASP A 287 35.98 10.48 -25.18
C ASP A 287 35.05 9.26 -25.32
N GLU A 288 35.60 8.05 -25.17
CA GLU A 288 34.83 6.80 -25.21
C GLU A 288 33.92 6.64 -23.97
N ASP A 289 34.43 6.95 -22.78
CA ASP A 289 33.68 6.95 -21.52
C ASP A 289 32.53 7.96 -21.60
N TRP A 290 32.80 9.15 -22.16
CA TRP A 290 31.77 10.17 -22.42
C TRP A 290 30.70 9.67 -23.38
N ALA A 291 31.08 9.07 -24.51
CA ALA A 291 30.13 8.55 -25.49
C ALA A 291 29.20 7.48 -24.88
N ARG A 292 29.76 6.55 -24.09
CA ARG A 292 28.98 5.51 -23.39
C ARG A 292 28.04 6.11 -22.34
N MET A 293 28.51 7.08 -21.55
CA MET A 293 27.67 7.77 -20.57
C MET A 293 26.52 8.54 -21.23
N SER A 294 26.79 9.30 -22.29
CA SER A 294 25.76 10.04 -23.03
C SER A 294 24.70 9.11 -23.62
N GLY A 295 25.10 7.95 -24.13
CA GLY A 295 24.18 6.91 -24.58
C GLY A 295 23.22 6.44 -23.48
N THR A 296 23.78 6.10 -22.31
CA THR A 296 22.98 5.67 -21.14
C THR A 296 22.06 6.77 -20.62
N ILE A 297 22.53 8.02 -20.53
CA ILE A 297 21.72 9.17 -20.12
C ILE A 297 20.50 9.33 -21.04
N ASN A 298 20.72 9.22 -22.36
CA ASN A 298 19.63 9.29 -23.33
C ASN A 298 18.61 8.17 -23.16
N ILE A 299 19.03 6.95 -22.80
CA ILE A 299 18.12 5.83 -22.52
C ILE A 299 17.28 6.14 -21.27
N LEU A 300 17.91 6.58 -20.19
CA LEU A 300 17.23 6.92 -18.93
C LEU A 300 16.23 8.08 -19.12
N LEU A 301 16.62 9.12 -19.85
CA LEU A 301 15.76 10.27 -20.16
C LEU A 301 14.59 9.93 -21.07
N LYS A 302 14.68 8.86 -21.86
CA LYS A 302 13.55 8.34 -22.66
C LYS A 302 12.59 7.52 -21.82
N LYS A 303 13.12 6.65 -20.93
CA LYS A 303 12.32 5.77 -20.08
C LYS A 303 11.57 6.53 -18.97
N LYS A 304 12.22 7.49 -18.30
CA LYS A 304 11.65 8.34 -17.23
C LYS A 304 10.86 7.58 -16.15
N ASN A 305 11.27 6.36 -15.83
CA ASN A 305 10.54 5.45 -14.95
C ASN A 305 11.32 5.13 -13.66
N ILE A 306 12.26 5.97 -13.25
CA ILE A 306 12.99 5.83 -11.99
C ILE A 306 12.73 7.08 -11.15
N TYR A 307 12.23 6.87 -9.93
CA TYR A 307 11.98 7.93 -8.96
C TYR A 307 12.87 7.69 -7.75
N ILE A 308 13.61 8.71 -7.34
CA ILE A 308 14.51 8.67 -6.18
C ILE A 308 14.04 9.72 -5.17
N ASP A 309 13.92 9.30 -3.93
CA ASP A 309 13.64 10.14 -2.78
C ASP A 309 14.74 9.91 -1.73
N ASP A 310 15.58 10.92 -1.54
CA ASP A 310 16.71 10.89 -0.61
C ASP A 310 16.43 11.65 0.70
N SER A 311 15.15 11.86 1.02
CA SER A 311 14.74 12.44 2.30
C SER A 311 15.21 11.58 3.46
N SER A 312 15.85 12.21 4.45
CA SER A 312 16.33 11.53 5.66
C SER A 312 15.21 11.26 6.67
N ALA A 313 15.40 10.25 7.52
CA ALA A 313 14.55 9.95 8.68
C ALA A 313 13.05 9.73 8.38
N LEU A 314 12.72 9.16 7.22
CA LEU A 314 11.33 8.86 6.86
C LEU A 314 10.67 7.88 7.83
N THR A 315 9.43 8.17 8.18
CA THR A 315 8.54 7.24 8.86
C THR A 315 7.94 6.24 7.86
N PRO A 316 7.52 5.04 8.30
CA PRO A 316 6.83 4.07 7.45
C PRO A 316 5.56 4.63 6.77
N SER A 317 4.85 5.51 7.47
CA SER A 317 3.64 6.17 6.95
C SER A 317 3.96 7.12 5.80
N GLU A 318 5.03 7.90 5.90
CA GLU A 318 5.47 8.79 4.81
C GLU A 318 5.91 7.99 3.58
N VAL A 319 6.67 6.91 3.76
CA VAL A 319 7.04 5.99 2.66
C VAL A 319 5.79 5.48 1.96
N ARG A 320 4.79 5.02 2.72
CA ARG A 320 3.50 4.56 2.17
C ARG A 320 2.74 5.67 1.43
N SER A 321 2.67 6.87 2.00
CA SER A 321 1.98 8.02 1.39
C SER A 321 2.62 8.42 0.05
N ARG A 322 3.96 8.55 0.01
CA ARG A 322 4.73 8.88 -1.18
C ARG A 322 4.64 7.79 -2.25
N ALA A 323 4.75 6.52 -1.86
CA ALA A 323 4.57 5.39 -2.77
C ALA A 323 3.19 5.37 -3.43
N ARG A 324 2.12 5.60 -2.66
CA ARG A 324 0.75 5.69 -3.18
C ARG A 324 0.56 6.86 -4.15
N ARG A 325 1.21 7.99 -3.90
CA ARG A 325 1.16 9.14 -4.81
C ARG A 325 1.72 8.76 -6.19
N ILE A 326 2.94 8.24 -6.23
CA ILE A 326 3.57 7.84 -7.51
C ILE A 326 2.80 6.70 -8.18
N TYR A 327 2.31 5.73 -7.39
CA TYR A 327 1.45 4.65 -7.91
C TYR A 327 0.20 5.19 -8.62
N ARG A 328 -0.50 6.17 -8.02
CA ARG A 328 -1.71 6.77 -8.62
C ARG A 328 -1.38 7.59 -9.86
N GLU A 329 -0.32 8.38 -9.82
CA GLU A 329 0.11 9.22 -10.95
C GLU A 329 0.51 8.38 -12.18
N ASN A 330 1.02 7.16 -11.98
CA ASN A 330 1.56 6.30 -13.03
C ASN A 330 0.76 5.00 -13.27
N ASN A 331 -0.41 4.87 -12.64
CA ASN A 331 -1.26 3.66 -12.71
C ASN A 331 -0.52 2.35 -12.37
N GLY A 332 0.33 2.41 -11.34
CA GLY A 332 1.09 1.29 -10.82
C GLY A 332 2.57 1.58 -10.61
N LEU A 333 3.26 0.61 -10.00
CA LEU A 333 4.71 0.57 -9.85
C LEU A 333 5.22 -0.81 -10.25
N THR A 334 6.48 -0.88 -10.66
CA THR A 334 7.19 -2.15 -10.89
C THR A 334 7.78 -2.68 -9.60
N LEU A 335 8.42 -1.81 -8.82
CA LEU A 335 9.22 -2.18 -7.65
C LEU A 335 9.35 -0.97 -6.71
N ILE A 336 9.39 -1.22 -5.40
CA ILE A 336 9.76 -0.23 -4.39
C ILE A 336 11.03 -0.72 -3.69
N MET A 337 12.01 0.16 -3.51
CA MET A 337 13.26 -0.11 -2.79
C MET A 337 13.43 0.87 -1.62
N VAL A 338 13.85 0.39 -0.46
CA VAL A 338 14.14 1.21 0.74
C VAL A 338 15.53 0.89 1.28
N ASP A 339 16.48 1.83 1.17
CA ASP A 339 17.86 1.72 1.67
C ASP A 339 18.14 2.73 2.79
N TYR A 340 18.21 2.34 4.06
CA TYR A 340 17.92 1.03 4.64
C TYR A 340 17.01 1.19 5.86
N LEU A 341 16.34 0.10 6.21
CA LEU A 341 15.30 0.09 7.24
C LEU A 341 15.75 0.72 8.55
N GLN A 342 17.01 0.50 8.93
CA GLN A 342 17.50 0.98 10.20
C GLN A 342 17.73 2.51 10.26
N LEU A 343 17.47 3.28 9.20
CA LEU A 343 17.43 4.74 9.26
C LEU A 343 16.02 5.31 9.40
N MET A 344 15.00 4.46 9.23
CA MET A 344 13.61 4.85 9.47
C MET A 344 13.37 5.03 10.97
N ARG A 345 12.49 5.97 11.28
CA ARG A 345 12.10 6.31 12.65
C ARG A 345 10.60 6.17 12.84
N VAL A 346 10.20 5.68 14.00
CA VAL A 346 8.81 5.68 14.47
C VAL A 346 8.79 6.49 15.76
N PRO A 347 8.34 7.77 15.72
CA PRO A 347 8.43 8.68 16.87
C PRO A 347 7.84 8.14 18.18
N SER A 348 6.80 7.31 18.09
CA SER A 348 6.12 6.71 19.25
C SER A 348 6.88 5.54 19.89
N LEU A 349 7.91 4.99 19.25
CA LEU A 349 8.61 3.76 19.66
C LEU A 349 10.13 3.95 19.79
N SER A 350 10.60 5.20 19.95
CA SER A 350 12.03 5.55 19.93
C SER A 350 12.90 4.77 20.94
N ASP A 351 12.30 4.35 22.05
CA ASP A 351 13.02 3.72 23.17
C ASP A 351 13.22 2.21 22.99
N ASN A 352 12.47 1.58 22.07
CA ASN A 352 12.56 0.14 21.82
C ASN A 352 12.73 -0.16 20.35
N ARG A 353 13.99 -0.29 19.96
CA ARG A 353 14.37 -0.51 18.57
C ARG A 353 13.79 -1.79 17.96
N THR A 354 13.61 -2.84 18.76
CA THR A 354 13.02 -4.10 18.30
C THR A 354 11.56 -3.91 17.88
N LEU A 355 10.79 -3.17 18.68
CA LEU A 355 9.39 -2.85 18.37
C LEU A 355 9.28 -1.90 17.18
N GLU A 356 10.17 -0.92 17.10
CA GLU A 356 10.25 0.01 15.97
C GLU A 356 10.50 -0.73 14.65
N ILE A 357 11.45 -1.65 14.61
CA ILE A 357 11.73 -2.48 13.43
C ILE A 357 10.55 -3.40 13.09
N ALA A 358 9.86 -3.97 14.09
CA ALA A 358 8.65 -4.75 13.87
C ALA A 358 7.50 -3.94 13.26
N GLU A 359 7.34 -2.68 13.65
CA GLU A 359 6.31 -1.81 13.08
C GLU A 359 6.65 -1.41 11.64
N ILE A 360 7.93 -1.11 11.38
CA ILE A 360 8.44 -0.83 10.03
C ILE A 360 8.18 -2.03 9.10
N SER A 361 8.55 -3.25 9.52
CA SER A 361 8.38 -4.47 8.71
C SER A 361 6.92 -4.76 8.39
N ARG A 362 6.03 -4.64 9.38
CA ARG A 362 4.59 -4.84 9.19
C ARG A 362 4.01 -3.83 8.22
N THR A 363 4.39 -2.56 8.37
CA THR A 363 3.91 -1.48 7.50
C THR A 363 4.37 -1.68 6.06
N LEU A 364 5.63 -2.07 5.84
CA LEU A 364 6.14 -2.36 4.49
C LEU A 364 5.51 -3.61 3.88
N LYS A 365 5.26 -4.66 4.67
CA LYS A 365 4.52 -5.83 4.19
C LYS A 365 3.07 -5.49 3.83
N ALA A 366 2.42 -4.65 4.62
CA ALA A 366 1.09 -4.14 4.31
C ALA A 366 1.09 -3.31 3.02
N LEU A 367 2.08 -2.43 2.84
CA LEU A 367 2.28 -1.64 1.62
C LEU A 367 2.46 -2.54 0.39
N ALA A 368 3.30 -3.58 0.49
CA ALA A 368 3.52 -4.53 -0.59
C ALA A 368 2.21 -5.19 -1.03
N LYS A 369 1.42 -5.69 -0.07
CA LYS A 369 0.12 -6.33 -0.32
C LYS A 369 -0.91 -5.37 -0.89
N GLU A 370 -0.97 -4.15 -0.36
CA GLU A 370 -1.93 -3.14 -0.76
C GLU A 370 -1.71 -2.69 -2.21
N LEU A 371 -0.47 -2.39 -2.58
CA LEU A 371 -0.14 -1.95 -3.94
C LEU A 371 0.06 -3.11 -4.91
N GLN A 372 0.13 -4.34 -4.42
CA GLN A 372 0.51 -5.53 -5.19
C GLN A 372 1.85 -5.36 -5.91
N VAL A 373 2.84 -4.82 -5.21
CA VAL A 373 4.17 -4.49 -5.74
C VAL A 373 5.23 -5.14 -4.85
N PRO A 374 6.30 -5.74 -5.41
CA PRO A 374 7.43 -6.19 -4.61
C PRO A 374 8.10 -5.01 -3.89
N VAL A 375 8.32 -5.15 -2.58
CA VAL A 375 9.04 -4.16 -1.77
C VAL A 375 10.37 -4.77 -1.36
N ILE A 376 11.47 -4.22 -1.87
CA ILE A 376 12.83 -4.55 -1.43
C ILE A 376 13.20 -3.62 -0.29
N ALA A 377 13.58 -4.18 0.84
CA ALA A 377 14.08 -3.42 1.97
C ALA A 377 15.46 -3.91 2.39
N LEU A 378 16.38 -2.96 2.51
CA LEU A 378 17.76 -3.26 2.84
C LEU A 378 17.92 -3.28 4.36
N SER A 379 18.69 -4.24 4.87
CA SER A 379 18.95 -4.39 6.29
C SER A 379 20.45 -4.61 6.54
N GLN A 380 20.96 -4.12 7.68
CA GLN A 380 22.31 -4.42 8.12
C GLN A 380 22.33 -5.60 9.11
N LEU A 381 23.41 -6.37 9.10
CA LEU A 381 23.63 -7.51 10.00
C LEU A 381 24.36 -7.12 11.28
N ASN A 382 24.18 -7.90 12.34
CA ASN A 382 24.92 -7.77 13.60
C ASN A 382 26.44 -7.92 13.42
N ARG A 383 27.21 -7.23 14.26
CA ARG A 383 28.69 -7.30 14.25
C ARG A 383 29.21 -8.63 14.79
N SER A 384 28.45 -9.33 15.63
CA SER A 384 28.81 -10.63 16.20
C SER A 384 29.10 -11.71 15.14
N LEU A 385 28.54 -11.56 13.93
CA LEU A 385 28.84 -12.41 12.78
C LEU A 385 30.35 -12.49 12.50
N GLU A 386 31.10 -11.40 12.69
CA GLU A 386 32.54 -11.36 12.40
C GLU A 386 33.39 -12.21 13.37
N GLN A 387 32.82 -12.59 14.51
CA GLN A 387 33.47 -13.45 15.51
C GLN A 387 33.32 -14.94 15.20
N ARG A 388 32.42 -15.30 14.27
CA ARG A 388 32.21 -16.70 13.85
C ARG A 388 33.35 -17.18 12.94
N SER A 389 33.63 -18.48 13.00
CA SER A 389 34.57 -19.13 12.08
C SER A 389 34.06 -19.04 10.64
N ASP A 390 32.82 -19.51 10.41
CA ASP A 390 32.08 -19.24 9.18
C ASP A 390 31.35 -17.91 9.30
N LYS A 391 31.71 -16.97 8.41
CA LYS A 391 31.16 -15.61 8.35
C LYS A 391 30.01 -15.49 7.36
N ARG A 392 29.54 -16.59 6.77
CA ARG A 392 28.30 -16.59 5.96
C ARG A 392 27.11 -16.21 6.85
N PRO A 393 26.33 -15.18 6.46
CA PRO A 393 25.17 -14.77 7.24
C PRO A 393 24.07 -15.83 7.28
N VAL A 394 23.38 -15.88 8.42
CA VAL A 394 22.18 -16.69 8.65
C VAL A 394 21.07 -15.79 9.21
N ASN A 395 19.83 -16.30 9.26
CA ASN A 395 18.67 -15.49 9.69
C ASN A 395 18.85 -14.86 11.09
N SER A 396 19.51 -15.55 12.02
CA SER A 396 19.79 -15.03 13.37
C SER A 396 20.72 -13.82 13.41
N ASP A 397 21.41 -13.49 12.30
CA ASP A 397 22.29 -12.32 12.22
C ASP A 397 21.54 -11.03 11.87
N LEU A 398 20.26 -11.11 11.47
CA LEU A 398 19.44 -9.95 11.23
C LEU A 398 19.30 -9.15 12.54
N ARG A 399 19.74 -7.89 12.48
CA ARG A 399 19.89 -7.03 13.65
C ARG A 399 18.54 -6.67 14.26
N GLU A 400 18.36 -6.93 15.55
CA GLU A 400 17.23 -6.44 16.36
C GLU A 400 15.85 -6.87 15.82
N SER A 401 15.75 -8.03 15.14
CA SER A 401 14.66 -8.23 14.15
C SER A 401 14.11 -9.64 13.94
N GLY A 402 13.76 -10.36 15.02
CA GLY A 402 12.97 -11.59 14.87
C GLY A 402 11.67 -11.37 14.06
N SER A 403 11.10 -10.16 14.12
CA SER A 403 9.95 -9.72 13.31
C SER A 403 10.26 -9.61 11.82
N LEU A 404 11.43 -9.07 11.41
CA LEU A 404 11.82 -8.99 10.00
C LEU A 404 11.89 -10.39 9.39
N GLU A 405 12.46 -11.34 10.12
CA GLU A 405 12.52 -12.72 9.65
C GLU A 405 11.12 -13.28 9.42
N GLN A 406 10.16 -13.05 10.31
CA GLN A 406 8.81 -13.59 10.20
C GLN A 406 8.00 -12.93 9.07
N ASP A 407 8.05 -11.60 8.97
CA ASP A 407 7.25 -10.80 8.06
C ASP A 407 7.73 -10.88 6.60
N ALA A 408 9.03 -11.07 6.37
CA ALA A 408 9.61 -11.21 5.04
C ALA A 408 9.13 -12.50 4.33
N ASP A 409 8.97 -12.43 3.01
CA ASP A 409 8.67 -13.59 2.17
C ASP A 409 9.95 -14.18 1.57
N LEU A 410 10.91 -13.33 1.22
CA LEU A 410 12.23 -13.69 0.70
C LEU A 410 13.31 -12.92 1.47
N ILE A 411 14.34 -13.63 1.95
CA ILE A 411 15.52 -13.05 2.60
C ILE A 411 16.76 -13.49 1.85
N MET A 412 17.51 -12.50 1.34
CA MET A 412 18.78 -12.70 0.65
C MET A 412 19.91 -12.07 1.45
N PHE A 413 20.95 -12.86 1.71
CA PHE A 413 22.19 -12.38 2.29
C PHE A 413 23.27 -12.27 1.24
N ILE A 414 24.07 -11.22 1.32
CA ILE A 414 25.24 -11.04 0.45
C ILE A 414 26.50 -11.38 1.24
N TYR A 415 27.30 -12.29 0.70
CA TYR A 415 28.60 -12.65 1.22
C TYR A 415 29.67 -12.56 0.12
N ARG A 416 30.82 -11.98 0.45
CA ARG A 416 31.99 -11.89 -0.42
C ARG A 416 33.20 -12.32 0.39
N ASP A 417 33.76 -13.47 0.03
CA ASP A 417 34.87 -14.08 0.76
C ASP A 417 36.14 -13.22 0.71
N GLU A 418 36.40 -12.59 -0.44
CA GLU A 418 37.56 -11.71 -0.68
C GLU A 418 37.67 -10.50 0.28
N ILE A 419 36.58 -10.13 0.97
CA ILE A 419 36.61 -9.04 1.96
C ILE A 419 37.20 -9.51 3.29
N TYR A 420 37.03 -10.80 3.62
CA TYR A 420 37.55 -11.39 4.84
C TYR A 420 38.88 -12.12 4.64
N ASN A 421 39.14 -12.59 3.42
CA ASN A 421 40.30 -13.40 3.08
C ASN A 421 41.03 -12.80 1.87
N GLU A 422 42.24 -12.27 2.07
CA GLU A 422 43.03 -11.62 1.00
C GLU A 422 43.44 -12.59 -0.13
N ASN A 423 43.67 -13.87 0.23
CA ASN A 423 44.08 -14.94 -0.69
C ASN A 423 42.88 -15.84 -1.10
N SER A 424 41.68 -15.27 -1.16
CA SER A 424 40.47 -16.01 -1.53
C SER A 424 40.52 -16.49 -2.99
N ASP A 425 40.24 -17.78 -3.20
CA ASP A 425 39.99 -18.34 -4.54
C ASP A 425 38.67 -17.84 -5.16
N LEU A 426 37.81 -17.21 -4.35
CA LEU A 426 36.50 -16.66 -4.75
C LEU A 426 36.57 -15.16 -5.05
N LYS A 427 37.73 -14.66 -5.48
CA LYS A 427 37.92 -13.26 -5.83
C LYS A 427 36.99 -12.82 -6.97
N GLY A 428 36.29 -11.71 -6.77
CA GLY A 428 35.28 -11.20 -7.69
C GLY A 428 33.99 -12.04 -7.73
N ILE A 429 33.82 -13.01 -6.83
CA ILE A 429 32.60 -13.81 -6.70
C ILE A 429 31.84 -13.36 -5.45
N ALA A 430 30.55 -13.12 -5.62
CA ALA A 430 29.64 -12.83 -4.53
C ALA A 430 28.58 -13.92 -4.42
N GLU A 431 28.39 -14.43 -3.22
CA GLU A 431 27.35 -15.39 -2.89
C GLU A 431 26.10 -14.63 -2.44
N ILE A 432 24.99 -14.88 -3.13
CA ILE A 432 23.65 -14.47 -2.72
C ILE A 432 22.99 -15.68 -2.05
N ILE A 433 23.00 -15.68 -0.72
CA ILE A 433 22.48 -16.78 0.11
C ILE A 433 21.00 -16.51 0.37
N ILE A 434 20.12 -17.36 -0.12
CA ILE A 434 18.68 -17.31 0.14
C ILE A 434 18.43 -18.00 1.49
N GLY A 435 18.38 -17.21 2.57
CA GLY A 435 18.18 -17.70 3.94
C GLY A 435 16.72 -18.01 4.27
N LYS A 436 15.78 -17.39 3.55
CA LYS A 436 14.35 -17.68 3.65
C LYS A 436 13.70 -17.47 2.28
N GLN A 437 12.82 -18.38 1.89
CA GLN A 437 11.95 -18.24 0.73
C GLN A 437 10.62 -18.96 1.06
N ARG A 438 9.50 -18.23 1.05
CA ARG A 438 8.18 -18.81 1.35
C ARG A 438 7.65 -19.70 0.23
N ASN A 439 7.95 -19.36 -1.02
CA ASN A 439 7.30 -19.93 -2.20
C ASN A 439 8.24 -20.77 -3.08
N GLY A 440 9.35 -21.24 -2.52
CA GLY A 440 10.41 -21.91 -3.29
C GLY A 440 11.58 -22.38 -2.43
N PRO A 441 12.61 -22.97 -3.05
CA PRO A 441 13.75 -23.53 -2.33
C PRO A 441 14.70 -22.44 -1.81
N ILE A 442 15.36 -22.75 -0.70
CA ILE A 442 16.53 -22.00 -0.22
C ILE A 442 17.80 -22.42 -1.00
N GLY A 443 18.91 -21.72 -0.75
CA GLY A 443 20.22 -22.09 -1.27
C GLY A 443 21.03 -20.88 -1.69
N THR A 444 22.18 -21.12 -2.32
CA THR A 444 23.12 -20.06 -2.70
C THR A 444 23.14 -19.87 -4.20
N VAL A 445 23.24 -18.61 -4.64
CA VAL A 445 23.45 -18.22 -6.03
C VAL A 445 24.75 -17.45 -6.11
N CYS A 446 25.67 -17.88 -6.96
CA CYS A 446 26.91 -17.14 -7.21
C CYS A 446 26.67 -16.09 -8.30
N LEU A 447 27.15 -14.87 -8.07
CA LEU A 447 27.20 -13.79 -9.03
C LEU A 447 28.63 -13.27 -9.15
N THR A 448 28.96 -12.68 -10.29
CA THR A 448 30.25 -11.99 -10.48
C THR A 448 30.14 -10.56 -9.99
N PHE A 449 30.98 -10.15 -9.05
CA PHE A 449 31.03 -8.78 -8.52
C PHE A 449 32.07 -7.93 -9.26
N ASN A 450 31.59 -7.03 -10.10
CA ASN A 450 32.38 -6.03 -10.82
C ASN A 450 32.31 -4.68 -10.11
N GLY A 451 32.99 -4.58 -8.96
CA GLY A 451 32.93 -3.40 -8.09
C GLY A 451 33.38 -2.08 -8.73
N HIS A 452 34.29 -2.14 -9.70
CA HIS A 452 34.76 -0.96 -10.43
C HIS A 452 33.67 -0.31 -11.31
N TRP A 453 32.62 -1.03 -11.66
CA TRP A 453 31.42 -0.52 -12.33
C TRP A 453 30.20 -0.43 -11.40
N SER A 454 30.34 -0.70 -10.09
CA SER A 454 29.19 -0.87 -9.18
C SER A 454 28.16 -1.86 -9.75
N ARG A 455 28.62 -3.05 -10.18
CA ARG A 455 27.78 -4.01 -10.89
C ARG A 455 27.95 -5.44 -10.41
N PHE A 456 26.84 -6.17 -10.34
CA PHE A 456 26.81 -7.63 -10.30
C PHE A 456 26.40 -8.16 -11.68
N ASP A 457 27.08 -9.17 -12.16
CA ASP A 457 26.78 -9.89 -13.41
C ASP A 457 26.52 -11.38 -13.13
N ASN A 458 25.88 -12.08 -14.07
CA ASN A 458 25.70 -13.53 -13.97
C ASN A 458 27.06 -14.23 -13.87
N TYR A 459 27.15 -15.23 -12.99
CA TYR A 459 28.34 -16.07 -12.88
C TYR A 459 28.39 -17.06 -14.04
N SER A 460 29.55 -17.15 -14.70
CA SER A 460 29.77 -18.03 -15.85
C SER A 460 30.77 -19.17 -15.58
N GLY A 461 31.26 -19.29 -14.34
CA GLY A 461 32.16 -20.38 -13.95
C GLY A 461 31.44 -21.70 -13.68
N HIS A 462 32.20 -22.76 -13.43
CA HIS A 462 31.66 -24.08 -13.14
C HIS A 462 30.81 -24.06 -11.86
N LYS A 463 29.55 -24.47 -12.00
CA LYS A 463 28.67 -24.77 -10.86
C LYS A 463 29.07 -26.12 -10.31
N TYR A 464 29.52 -26.16 -9.06
CA TYR A 464 29.48 -27.39 -8.29
C TYR A 464 28.03 -27.53 -7.85
N ASP A 465 27.26 -28.36 -8.56
CA ASP A 465 25.88 -28.70 -8.19
C ASP A 465 25.84 -29.54 -6.90
#